data_AF-A0A840P440-F1
#
_entry.id   AF-A0A840P440-F1
#
_cell.length_a   1.000
_cell.length_b   1.000
_cell.length_c   1.000
_cell.angle_alpha   90.00
_cell.angle_beta   90.00
_cell.angle_gamma   90.00
#
_symmetry.space_group_name_H-M   'P 1'
#
loop_
_entity.id
_entity.type
_entity.pdbx_description
1 polymer ?
#
loop_
_entity_poly.entity_id
_entity_poly.type
_entity_poly.pdbx_seq_one_letter_code
_entity_poly.pdbx_strand_id
1 'polypeptide(L)'
;MPLGEVVHLWERGVIGAESCGCGVAFPECPFWAKVGEQAFGQWSEALAYRMLLLRRRVDRTRHIPPRRSVDLMEYVERYRRIYQAAAEVADCAVVIDSSKHASLAFCLVAAGVDVHVVHVVRDPRGVAYSWLRRVERPEDGAPMTRWGPVRTSLHWMAQNLALELLAARGARVTRVRYEDLLDAPRRTLARLLLRLGLASPLRFLGNRRAMLGVGHTVSGNPMRFTAGAVELVRDDTWRSGLSRSRRWLVLALTWPLMIRYGYCPRGAAP
;
A
#
# COMPACT_ATOMS: atom_id res chain seq x y z
N MET A 1 -2.16 -5.89 -13.13
CA MET A 1 -3.15 -6.45 -12.19
C MET A 1 -2.95 -5.93 -10.77
N PRO A 2 -3.92 -5.25 -10.13
CA PRO A 2 -3.84 -4.89 -8.71
C PRO A 2 -4.12 -6.09 -7.80
N LEU A 3 -3.23 -6.36 -6.84
CA LEU A 3 -3.34 -7.48 -5.90
C LEU A 3 -3.82 -7.08 -4.51
N GLY A 4 -3.81 -5.80 -4.16
CA GLY A 4 -4.14 -5.34 -2.81
C GLY A 4 -2.96 -5.41 -1.85
N GLU A 5 -3.23 -5.54 -0.56
CA GLU A 5 -2.19 -5.62 0.48
C GLU A 5 -1.78 -7.09 0.70
N VAL A 6 -0.99 -7.64 -0.22
CA VAL A 6 -0.56 -9.05 -0.24
C VAL A 6 0.13 -9.46 1.07
N VAL A 7 0.75 -8.51 1.77
CA VAL A 7 1.34 -8.74 3.10
C VAL A 7 0.35 -9.28 4.14
N HIS A 8 -0.94 -9.04 3.97
CA HIS A 8 -2.02 -9.52 4.83
C HIS A 8 -2.70 -10.79 4.32
N LEU A 9 -2.40 -11.25 3.10
CA LEU A 9 -3.00 -12.42 2.47
C LEU A 9 -2.93 -13.66 3.35
N TRP A 10 -1.79 -13.91 4.01
CA TRP A 10 -1.56 -15.12 4.80
C TRP A 10 -2.53 -15.25 5.98
N GLU A 11 -2.65 -14.18 6.78
CA GLU A 11 -3.50 -14.17 7.97
C GLU A 11 -4.96 -13.97 7.62
N ARG A 12 -5.25 -13.00 6.74
CA ARG A 12 -6.62 -12.57 6.46
C ARG A 12 -7.27 -13.35 5.33
N GLY A 13 -6.52 -13.66 4.28
CA GLY A 13 -7.04 -14.41 3.12
C GLY A 13 -7.03 -15.91 3.36
N VAL A 14 -5.85 -16.49 3.56
CA VAL A 14 -5.69 -17.96 3.61
C VAL A 14 -6.28 -18.54 4.90
N ILE A 15 -5.96 -17.96 6.06
CA ILE A 15 -6.48 -18.45 7.36
C ILE A 15 -7.86 -17.87 7.66
N GLY A 16 -8.01 -16.55 7.54
CA GLY A 16 -9.24 -15.85 7.94
C GLY A 16 -10.38 -15.90 6.92
N ALA A 17 -10.14 -16.39 5.71
CA ALA A 17 -11.12 -16.41 4.61
C ALA A 17 -11.83 -15.07 4.34
N GLU A 18 -11.18 -13.93 4.65
CA GLU A 18 -11.75 -12.59 4.40
C GLU A 18 -12.10 -12.42 2.92
N SER A 19 -13.09 -11.56 2.65
CA SER A 19 -13.57 -11.37 1.30
C SER A 19 -12.52 -10.68 0.41
N CYS A 20 -12.31 -11.26 -0.77
CA CYS A 20 -11.59 -10.64 -1.87
C CYS A 20 -12.36 -9.39 -2.35
N GLY A 21 -11.69 -8.44 -3.02
CA GLY A 21 -12.35 -7.26 -3.60
C GLY A 21 -13.53 -7.57 -4.53
N CYS A 22 -13.63 -8.80 -5.06
CA CYS A 22 -14.78 -9.27 -5.83
C CYS A 22 -15.99 -9.72 -4.99
N GLY A 23 -15.90 -9.66 -3.66
CA GLY A 23 -16.97 -10.03 -2.72
C GLY A 23 -17.03 -11.52 -2.36
N VAL A 24 -16.23 -12.37 -3.00
CA VAL A 24 -16.13 -13.81 -2.70
C VAL A 24 -15.04 -14.04 -1.66
N ALA A 25 -15.22 -15.03 -0.76
CA ALA A 25 -14.20 -15.45 0.19
C ALA A 25 -12.87 -15.74 -0.51
N PHE A 26 -11.75 -15.35 0.09
CA PHE A 26 -10.44 -15.44 -0.56
C PHE A 26 -10.11 -16.83 -1.16
N PRO A 27 -10.31 -17.96 -0.46
CA PRO A 27 -10.01 -19.29 -1.01
C PRO A 27 -10.92 -19.69 -2.18
N GLU A 28 -12.14 -19.14 -2.23
CA GLU A 28 -13.16 -19.43 -3.26
C GLU A 28 -13.10 -18.46 -4.43
N CYS A 29 -12.35 -17.36 -4.31
CA CYS A 29 -12.20 -16.39 -5.37
C CYS A 29 -11.51 -17.07 -6.59
N PRO A 30 -12.13 -17.08 -7.79
CA PRO A 30 -11.58 -17.80 -8.95
C PRO A 30 -10.17 -17.36 -9.34
N PHE A 31 -9.85 -16.07 -9.12
CA PHE A 31 -8.51 -15.54 -9.34
C PHE A 31 -7.52 -16.09 -8.31
N TRP A 32 -7.79 -15.94 -7.02
CA TRP A 32 -6.86 -16.36 -5.96
C TRP A 32 -6.74 -17.88 -5.85
N ALA A 33 -7.80 -18.63 -6.12
CA ALA A 33 -7.75 -20.08 -6.19
C ALA A 33 -6.72 -20.55 -7.22
N LYS A 34 -6.78 -20.03 -8.46
CA LYS A 34 -5.80 -20.31 -9.52
C LYS A 34 -4.40 -19.86 -9.16
N VAL A 35 -4.25 -18.69 -8.53
CA VAL A 35 -2.93 -18.21 -8.07
C VAL A 35 -2.33 -19.16 -7.03
N GLY A 36 -3.14 -19.67 -6.10
CA GLY A 36 -2.69 -20.65 -5.10
C GLY A 36 -2.29 -21.98 -5.70
N GLU A 37 -3.10 -22.49 -6.63
CA GLU A 37 -2.82 -23.71 -7.39
C GLU A 37 -1.50 -23.60 -8.15
N GLN A 38 -1.30 -22.50 -8.89
CA GLN A 38 -0.12 -22.30 -9.72
C GLN A 38 1.16 -22.00 -8.91
N ALA A 39 1.06 -21.23 -7.82
CA ALA A 39 2.23 -20.90 -7.01
C ALA A 39 2.67 -22.04 -6.07
N PHE A 40 1.71 -22.83 -5.57
CA PHE A 40 1.92 -23.73 -4.43
C PHE A 40 1.20 -25.09 -4.52
N GLY A 41 0.51 -25.39 -5.63
CA GLY A 41 -0.38 -26.56 -5.77
C GLY A 41 -1.76 -26.35 -5.12
N GLN A 42 -1.81 -25.60 -4.03
CA GLN A 42 -3.02 -25.04 -3.41
C GLN A 42 -2.60 -24.12 -2.26
N TRP A 43 -3.52 -23.27 -1.79
CA TRP A 43 -3.34 -22.60 -0.51
C TRP A 43 -3.40 -23.62 0.64
N SER A 44 -2.59 -23.42 1.67
CA SER A 44 -2.67 -24.22 2.90
C SER A 44 -2.38 -23.37 4.13
N GLU A 45 -3.05 -23.70 5.24
CA GLU A 45 -2.80 -23.06 6.53
C GLU A 45 -1.35 -23.26 6.98
N ALA A 46 -0.77 -24.44 6.75
CA ALA A 46 0.62 -24.71 7.09
C ALA A 46 1.59 -23.73 6.41
N LEU A 47 1.39 -23.44 5.12
CA LEU A 47 2.16 -22.42 4.41
C LEU A 47 1.91 -21.03 4.98
N ALA A 48 0.66 -20.68 5.26
CA ALA A 48 0.33 -19.37 5.84
C ALA A 48 0.99 -19.14 7.21
N TYR A 49 0.93 -20.11 8.12
CA TYR A 49 1.60 -20.03 9.42
C TYR A 49 3.13 -19.96 9.29
N ARG A 50 3.73 -20.69 8.34
CA ARG A 50 5.17 -20.56 8.03
C ARG A 50 5.50 -19.14 7.59
N MET A 51 4.69 -18.55 6.71
CA MET A 51 4.90 -17.19 6.23
C MET A 51 4.72 -16.14 7.32
N LEU A 52 3.78 -16.33 8.26
CA LEU A 52 3.62 -15.45 9.42
C LEU A 52 4.79 -15.55 10.40
N LEU A 53 5.37 -16.75 10.58
CA LEU A 53 6.60 -16.94 11.37
C LEU A 53 7.78 -16.21 10.73
N LEU A 54 7.99 -16.39 9.42
CA LEU A 54 9.04 -15.71 8.66
C LEU A 54 8.86 -14.18 8.72
N ARG A 55 7.63 -13.68 8.53
CA ARG A 55 7.30 -12.26 8.64
C ARG A 55 7.76 -11.65 9.97
N ARG A 56 7.53 -12.34 11.09
CA ARG A 56 7.98 -11.87 12.43
C ARG A 56 9.51 -11.75 12.52
N ARG A 57 10.25 -12.57 11.77
CA ARG A 57 11.71 -12.62 11.76
C ARG A 57 12.36 -11.64 10.78
N VAL A 58 11.75 -11.37 9.62
CA VAL A 58 12.40 -10.59 8.55
C VAL A 58 11.68 -9.29 8.16
N ASP A 59 10.34 -9.29 8.11
CA ASP A 59 9.53 -8.16 7.63
C ASP A 59 9.05 -7.30 8.81
N ARG A 60 9.98 -6.53 9.39
CA ARG A 60 9.70 -5.58 10.49
C ARG A 60 10.45 -4.29 10.25
N THR A 61 9.85 -3.14 10.59
CA THR A 61 10.52 -1.82 10.48
C THR A 61 11.85 -1.78 11.23
N ARG A 62 11.95 -2.44 12.40
CA ARG A 62 13.20 -2.56 13.18
C ARG A 62 14.30 -3.40 12.52
N HIS A 63 13.96 -4.15 11.48
CA HIS A 63 14.91 -4.94 10.69
C HIS A 63 15.22 -4.26 9.35
N ILE A 64 15.00 -2.95 9.22
CA ILE A 64 15.41 -2.18 8.04
C ILE A 64 16.83 -1.62 8.27
N PRO A 65 17.82 -1.90 7.40
CA PRO A 65 17.77 -2.83 6.27
C PRO A 65 17.86 -4.30 6.72
N PRO A 66 17.21 -5.24 6.00
CA PRO A 66 17.18 -6.64 6.41
C PRO A 66 18.54 -7.30 6.22
N ARG A 67 18.90 -8.17 7.16
CA ARG A 67 20.07 -9.05 7.01
C ARG A 67 19.72 -10.18 6.05
N ARG A 68 20.63 -10.50 5.14
CA ARG A 68 20.51 -11.71 4.32
C ARG A 68 20.50 -12.95 5.21
N SER A 69 19.51 -13.81 5.01
CA SER A 69 19.33 -15.06 5.75
C SER A 69 18.51 -16.04 4.92
N VAL A 70 18.57 -17.32 5.28
CA VAL A 70 17.71 -18.35 4.66
C VAL A 70 16.24 -17.99 4.83
N ASP A 71 15.84 -17.52 6.02
CA ASP A 71 14.47 -17.06 6.30
C ASP A 71 14.04 -15.91 5.37
N LEU A 72 14.93 -14.95 5.07
CA LEU A 72 14.62 -13.85 4.14
C LEU A 72 14.43 -14.37 2.72
N MET A 73 15.33 -15.24 2.26
CA MET A 73 15.27 -15.80 0.91
C MET A 73 14.01 -16.65 0.73
N GLU A 74 13.66 -17.48 1.71
CA GLU A 74 12.42 -18.26 1.70
C GLU A 74 11.19 -17.33 1.69
N TYR A 75 11.17 -16.31 2.56
CA TYR A 75 10.06 -15.36 2.63
C TYR A 75 9.83 -14.67 1.28
N VAL A 76 10.88 -14.11 0.68
CA VAL A 76 10.78 -13.40 -0.60
C VAL A 76 10.45 -14.34 -1.75
N GLU A 77 11.00 -15.55 -1.76
CA GLU A 77 10.69 -16.55 -2.79
C GLU A 77 9.19 -16.86 -2.85
N ARG A 78 8.50 -16.92 -1.70
CA ARG A 78 7.04 -17.11 -1.69
C ARG A 78 6.28 -15.91 -2.27
N TYR A 79 6.70 -14.68 -2.00
CA TYR A 79 6.11 -13.51 -2.66
C TYR A 79 6.37 -13.50 -4.16
N ARG A 80 7.59 -13.85 -4.59
CA ARG A 80 7.94 -13.95 -6.01
C ARG A 80 7.02 -14.91 -6.74
N ARG A 81 6.76 -16.09 -6.17
CA ARG A 81 5.80 -17.06 -6.73
C ARG A 81 4.38 -16.52 -6.80
N ILE A 82 3.90 -15.81 -5.78
CA ILE A 82 2.58 -15.16 -5.81
C ILE A 82 2.52 -14.15 -6.96
N TYR A 83 3.52 -13.28 -7.08
CA TYR A 83 3.54 -12.25 -8.12
C TYR A 83 3.60 -12.84 -9.52
N GLN A 84 4.38 -13.90 -9.73
CA GLN A 84 4.46 -14.60 -11.01
C GLN A 84 3.16 -15.31 -11.37
N ALA A 85 2.63 -16.12 -10.46
CA ALA A 85 1.34 -16.80 -10.68
C ALA A 85 0.22 -15.79 -10.92
N ALA A 86 0.18 -14.68 -10.18
CA ALA A 86 -0.80 -13.62 -10.41
C ALA A 86 -0.65 -12.92 -11.77
N ALA A 87 0.59 -12.73 -12.24
CA ALA A 87 0.86 -12.17 -13.56
C ALA A 87 0.39 -13.13 -14.67
N GLU A 88 0.67 -14.43 -14.53
CA GLU A 88 0.29 -15.49 -15.46
C GLU A 88 -1.23 -15.70 -15.50
N VAL A 89 -1.90 -15.80 -14.35
CA VAL A 89 -3.37 -15.95 -14.28
C VAL A 89 -4.11 -14.74 -14.85
N ALA A 90 -3.57 -13.53 -14.65
CA ALA A 90 -4.17 -12.30 -15.15
C ALA A 90 -3.73 -11.92 -16.58
N ASP A 91 -2.87 -12.73 -17.22
CA ASP A 91 -2.24 -12.45 -18.50
C ASP A 91 -1.73 -11.00 -18.59
N CYS A 92 -0.87 -10.61 -17.64
CA CYS A 92 -0.40 -9.23 -17.55
C CYS A 92 1.10 -9.13 -17.24
N ALA A 93 1.75 -8.13 -17.84
CA ALA A 93 3.18 -7.88 -17.64
C ALA A 93 3.52 -7.25 -16.27
N VAL A 94 2.54 -6.64 -15.58
CA VAL A 94 2.76 -5.88 -14.35
C VAL A 94 1.72 -6.22 -13.30
N VAL A 95 2.18 -6.66 -12.14
CA VAL A 95 1.36 -6.77 -10.92
C VAL A 95 1.63 -5.58 -9.98
N ILE A 96 0.60 -5.14 -9.26
CA ILE A 96 0.67 -4.02 -8.34
C ILE A 96 0.29 -4.51 -6.95
N ASP A 97 1.26 -4.53 -6.04
CA ASP A 97 1.06 -4.75 -4.61
C ASP A 97 0.95 -3.38 -3.90
N SER A 98 -0.17 -3.14 -3.23
CA SER A 98 -0.44 -1.89 -2.50
C SER A 98 -0.14 -1.99 -1.00
N SER A 99 0.65 -2.99 -0.59
CA SER A 99 1.10 -3.16 0.80
C SER A 99 1.84 -1.93 1.32
N LYS A 100 1.37 -1.38 2.44
CA LYS A 100 1.90 -0.14 3.05
C LYS A 100 3.09 -0.40 3.99
N HIS A 101 3.92 -1.38 3.68
CA HIS A 101 5.01 -1.84 4.55
C HIS A 101 6.36 -1.59 3.88
N ALA A 102 7.10 -0.56 4.33
CA ALA A 102 8.45 -0.31 3.82
C ALA A 102 9.37 -1.51 4.03
N SER A 103 9.19 -2.27 5.12
CA SER A 103 9.99 -3.47 5.41
C SER A 103 9.85 -4.55 4.33
N LEU A 104 8.64 -4.78 3.80
CA LEU A 104 8.44 -5.72 2.69
C LEU A 104 9.18 -5.23 1.44
N ALA A 105 9.09 -3.95 1.11
CA ALA A 105 9.84 -3.39 -0.03
C ALA A 105 11.36 -3.59 0.12
N PHE A 106 11.90 -3.41 1.33
CA PHE A 106 13.30 -3.73 1.62
C PHE A 106 13.62 -5.22 1.45
N CYS A 107 12.76 -6.12 1.91
CA CYS A 107 12.94 -7.55 1.73
C CYS A 107 13.02 -7.92 0.24
N LEU A 108 12.06 -7.44 -0.57
CA LEU A 108 12.00 -7.71 -2.01
C LEU A 108 13.25 -7.19 -2.74
N VAL A 109 13.64 -5.93 -2.48
CA VAL A 109 14.84 -5.34 -3.10
C VAL A 109 16.11 -6.06 -2.65
N ALA A 110 16.26 -6.38 -1.36
CA ALA A 110 17.45 -7.05 -0.82
C ALA A 110 17.66 -8.46 -1.39
N ALA A 111 16.58 -9.14 -1.78
CA ALA A 111 16.62 -10.45 -2.42
C ALA A 111 16.68 -10.38 -3.96
N GLY A 112 16.74 -9.18 -4.55
CA GLY A 112 16.92 -9.00 -5.99
C GLY A 112 15.65 -9.16 -6.82
N VAL A 113 14.47 -8.98 -6.23
CA VAL A 113 13.21 -8.96 -7.00
C VAL A 113 13.18 -7.73 -7.89
N ASP A 114 12.73 -7.90 -9.13
CA ASP A 114 12.48 -6.81 -10.07
C ASP A 114 11.27 -5.99 -9.61
N VAL A 115 11.52 -5.05 -8.69
CA VAL A 115 10.49 -4.18 -8.11
C VAL A 115 10.80 -2.71 -8.39
N HIS A 116 9.74 -1.97 -8.72
CA HIS A 116 9.73 -0.51 -8.73
C HIS A 116 8.78 -0.02 -7.64
N VAL A 117 9.29 0.74 -6.68
CA VAL A 117 8.49 1.23 -5.55
C VAL A 117 7.85 2.55 -5.91
N VAL A 118 6.52 2.60 -5.93
CA VAL A 118 5.77 3.86 -6.02
C VAL A 118 5.51 4.39 -4.62
N HIS A 119 6.29 5.39 -4.20
CA HIS A 119 6.16 6.01 -2.88
C HIS A 119 5.07 7.08 -2.91
N VAL A 120 3.84 6.66 -2.61
CA VAL A 120 2.71 7.58 -2.45
C VAL A 120 2.78 8.24 -1.09
N VAL A 121 3.03 9.55 -1.07
CA VAL A 121 3.09 10.35 0.16
C VAL A 121 1.88 11.25 0.29
N ARG A 122 1.35 11.40 1.51
CA ARG A 122 0.27 12.32 1.86
C ARG A 122 0.71 13.23 3.00
N ASP A 123 0.14 14.44 3.07
CA ASP A 123 0.37 15.38 4.17
C ASP A 123 0.16 14.68 5.54
N PRO A 124 1.15 14.70 6.44
CA PRO A 124 1.07 14.00 7.73
C PRO A 124 -0.08 14.49 8.61
N ARG A 125 -0.54 15.74 8.43
CA ARG A 125 -1.70 16.29 9.12
C ARG A 125 -2.99 15.61 8.64
N GLY A 126 -3.13 15.41 7.34
CA GLY A 126 -4.21 14.63 6.74
C GLY A 126 -4.19 13.17 7.19
N VAL A 127 -3.00 12.56 7.29
CA VAL A 127 -2.82 11.20 7.80
C VAL A 127 -3.23 11.10 9.28
N ALA A 128 -2.73 12.00 10.13
CA ALA A 128 -3.08 12.03 11.55
C ALA A 128 -4.60 12.18 11.77
N TYR A 129 -5.26 13.04 10.98
CA TYR A 129 -6.71 13.18 11.05
C TYR A 129 -7.46 11.92 10.59
N SER A 130 -7.01 11.28 9.52
CA SER A 130 -7.63 10.04 9.03
C SER A 130 -7.58 8.90 10.05
N TRP A 131 -6.49 8.78 10.83
CA TRP A 131 -6.35 7.78 11.89
C TRP A 131 -7.17 8.08 13.15
N LEU A 132 -7.73 9.29 13.26
CA LEU A 132 -8.68 9.66 14.33
C LEU A 132 -10.13 9.31 13.96
N ARG A 133 -10.45 9.16 12.67
CA ARG A 133 -11.80 8.84 12.21
C ARG A 133 -12.18 7.41 12.58
N ARG A 134 -13.44 7.21 12.94
CA ARG A 134 -14.03 5.88 13.12
C ARG A 134 -14.44 5.38 11.73
N VAL A 135 -13.74 4.37 11.24
CA VAL A 135 -14.11 3.63 10.03
C VAL A 135 -14.42 2.22 10.48
N GLU A 136 -15.60 1.72 10.12
CA GLU A 136 -15.99 0.34 10.38
C GLU A 136 -15.31 -0.56 9.35
N ARG A 137 -14.80 -1.70 9.81
CA ARG A 137 -14.27 -2.73 8.93
C ARG A 137 -15.44 -3.38 8.19
N PRO A 138 -15.38 -3.49 6.85
CA PRO A 138 -16.44 -4.13 6.08
C PRO A 138 -16.66 -5.60 6.42
N GLU A 139 -15.62 -6.30 6.88
CA GLU A 139 -15.70 -7.75 7.13
C GLU A 139 -16.51 -8.10 8.39
N ASP A 140 -16.33 -7.33 9.47
CA ASP A 140 -16.80 -7.69 10.82
C ASP A 140 -17.50 -6.54 11.55
N GLY A 141 -17.61 -5.36 10.92
CA GLY A 141 -18.17 -4.14 11.54
C GLY A 141 -17.30 -3.57 12.66
N ALA A 142 -16.16 -4.17 12.98
CA ALA A 142 -15.32 -3.71 14.08
C ALA A 142 -14.66 -2.37 13.74
N PRO A 143 -14.47 -1.46 14.72
CA PRO A 143 -13.80 -0.20 14.45
C PRO A 143 -12.34 -0.45 14.08
N MET A 144 -11.87 0.15 12.99
CA MET A 144 -10.45 0.15 12.64
C MET A 144 -9.60 0.74 13.78
N THR A 145 -8.38 0.23 13.94
CA THR A 145 -7.47 0.67 15.00
C THR A 145 -7.21 2.18 14.93
N ARG A 146 -7.38 2.90 16.04
CA ARG A 146 -7.13 4.34 16.13
C ARG A 146 -5.75 4.62 16.71
N TRP A 147 -5.00 5.50 16.08
CA TRP A 147 -3.71 5.96 16.60
C TRP A 147 -3.75 7.45 16.90
N GLY A 148 -3.23 7.81 18.08
CA GLY A 148 -3.06 9.22 18.45
C GLY A 148 -2.02 9.93 17.55
N PRO A 149 -2.03 11.27 17.52
CA PRO A 149 -1.22 12.07 16.59
C PRO A 149 0.28 11.83 16.73
N VAL A 150 0.79 11.57 17.94
CA VAL A 150 2.21 11.24 18.16
C VAL A 150 2.58 9.93 17.48
N ARG A 151 1.85 8.85 17.77
CA ARG A 151 2.10 7.52 17.19
C ARG A 151 2.00 7.56 15.66
N THR A 152 0.99 8.24 15.13
CA THR A 152 0.82 8.40 13.68
C THR A 152 1.97 9.19 13.06
N SER A 153 2.43 10.27 13.70
CA SER A 153 3.55 11.08 13.20
C SER A 153 4.86 10.31 13.19
N LEU A 154 5.18 9.59 14.29
CA LEU A 154 6.38 8.77 14.38
C LEU A 154 6.36 7.63 13.36
N HIS A 155 5.21 6.96 13.20
CA HIS A 155 5.06 5.92 12.18
C HIS A 155 5.19 6.49 10.76
N TRP A 156 4.57 7.64 10.48
CA TRP A 156 4.70 8.33 9.20
C TRP A 156 6.17 8.67 8.93
N MET A 157 6.91 9.22 9.89
CA MET A 157 8.35 9.47 9.72
C MET A 157 9.12 8.19 9.44
N ALA A 158 8.92 7.14 10.24
CA ALA A 158 9.67 5.89 10.12
C ALA A 158 9.47 5.25 8.74
N GLN A 159 8.24 5.17 8.25
CA GLN A 159 7.95 4.61 6.91
C GLN A 159 8.54 5.47 5.79
N ASN A 160 8.39 6.79 5.87
CA ASN A 160 8.88 7.68 4.83
C ASN A 160 10.42 7.78 4.80
N LEU A 161 11.08 7.80 5.96
CA LEU A 161 12.55 7.74 6.06
C LEU A 161 13.08 6.41 5.53
N ALA A 162 12.40 5.30 5.83
CA ALA A 162 12.78 4.00 5.28
C ALA A 162 12.74 4.01 3.74
N LEU A 163 11.71 4.58 3.13
CA LEU A 163 11.62 4.65 1.66
C LEU A 163 12.66 5.60 1.03
N GLU A 164 13.02 6.70 1.70
CA GLU A 164 14.15 7.54 1.26
C GLU A 164 15.50 6.79 1.40
N LEU A 165 15.70 6.01 2.46
CA LEU A 165 16.86 5.13 2.61
C LEU A 165 16.90 4.07 1.51
N LEU A 166 15.76 3.48 1.15
CA LEU A 166 15.67 2.49 0.08
C LEU A 166 16.12 3.09 -1.26
N ALA A 167 15.66 4.30 -1.57
CA ALA A 167 16.09 5.05 -2.75
C ALA A 167 17.58 5.41 -2.70
N ALA A 168 18.09 5.88 -1.55
CA ALA A 168 19.50 6.22 -1.35
C ALA A 168 20.44 5.01 -1.52
N ARG A 169 19.91 3.79 -1.34
CA ARG A 169 20.62 2.51 -1.58
C ARG A 169 20.50 2.01 -3.02
N GLY A 170 20.01 2.83 -3.94
CA GLY A 170 19.96 2.53 -5.38
C GLY A 170 18.70 1.80 -5.85
N ALA A 171 17.68 1.63 -5.00
CA ALA A 171 16.42 1.05 -5.45
C ALA A 171 15.66 1.99 -6.39
N ARG A 172 14.90 1.42 -7.34
CA ARG A 172 13.99 2.16 -8.21
C ARG A 172 12.78 2.63 -7.40
N VAL A 173 12.78 3.91 -7.04
CA VAL A 173 11.69 4.55 -6.29
C VAL A 173 11.18 5.76 -7.05
N THR A 174 9.87 5.85 -7.26
CA THR A 174 9.20 7.05 -7.79
C THR A 174 8.18 7.56 -6.81
N ARG A 175 8.36 8.81 -6.37
CA ARG A 175 7.45 9.47 -5.45
C ARG A 175 6.25 10.07 -6.18
N VAL A 176 5.08 9.92 -5.58
CA VAL A 176 3.84 10.57 -6.00
C VAL A 176 3.19 11.22 -4.78
N ARG A 177 2.81 12.50 -4.89
CA ARG A 177 2.02 13.16 -3.85
C ARG A 177 0.55 12.85 -4.04
N TYR A 178 -0.12 12.48 -2.97
CA TYR A 178 -1.56 12.23 -2.96
C TYR A 178 -2.33 13.46 -3.43
N GLU A 179 -1.92 14.65 -3.01
CA GLU A 179 -2.54 15.92 -3.37
C GLU A 179 -2.38 16.20 -4.86
N ASP A 180 -1.17 16.05 -5.43
CA ASP A 180 -0.95 16.19 -6.88
C ASP A 180 -1.75 15.15 -7.70
N LEU A 181 -1.98 13.95 -7.15
CA LEU A 181 -2.81 12.93 -7.78
C LEU A 181 -4.29 13.33 -7.80
N LEU A 182 -4.79 13.99 -6.76
CA LEU A 182 -6.19 14.40 -6.70
C LEU A 182 -6.45 15.73 -7.40
N ASP A 183 -5.49 16.64 -7.39
CA ASP A 183 -5.59 17.94 -8.05
C ASP A 183 -5.46 17.79 -9.58
N ALA A 184 -4.64 16.85 -10.07
CA ALA A 184 -4.47 16.58 -11.50
C ALA A 184 -4.25 15.08 -11.81
N PRO A 185 -5.29 14.22 -11.70
CA PRO A 185 -5.14 12.76 -11.79
C PRO A 185 -4.49 12.26 -13.08
N ARG A 186 -5.02 12.70 -14.24
CA ARG A 186 -4.52 12.27 -15.55
C ARG A 186 -3.07 12.69 -15.77
N ARG A 187 -2.71 13.93 -15.42
CA ARG A 187 -1.34 14.45 -15.54
C ARG A 187 -0.37 13.72 -14.61
N THR A 188 -0.78 13.44 -13.38
CA THR A 188 0.06 12.78 -12.39
C THR A 188 0.29 11.32 -12.73
N LEU A 189 -0.74 10.59 -13.17
CA LEU A 189 -0.60 9.21 -13.62
C LEU A 189 0.16 9.07 -14.95
N ALA A 190 -0.02 9.98 -15.90
CA ALA A 190 0.79 10.00 -17.13
C ALA A 190 2.29 10.17 -16.84
N ARG A 191 2.66 11.09 -15.94
CA ARG A 191 4.05 11.27 -15.50
C ARG A 191 4.59 10.04 -14.76
N LEU A 192 3.76 9.39 -13.96
CA LEU A 192 4.15 8.15 -13.29
C LEU A 192 4.44 7.05 -14.31
N LEU A 193 3.51 6.79 -15.24
CA LEU A 193 3.66 5.79 -16.29
C LEU A 193 4.93 6.01 -17.12
N LEU A 194 5.21 7.26 -17.50
CA LEU A 194 6.45 7.62 -18.21
C LEU A 194 7.71 7.24 -17.41
N ARG A 195 7.74 7.52 -16.09
CA ARG A 195 8.86 7.14 -15.21
C ARG A 195 8.99 5.64 -14.99
N LEU A 196 7.88 4.91 -15.09
CA LEU A 196 7.86 3.45 -15.02
C LEU A 196 8.20 2.78 -16.37
N GLY A 197 8.32 3.55 -17.46
CA GLY A 197 8.47 2.99 -18.80
C GLY A 197 7.22 2.24 -19.29
N LEU A 198 6.04 2.58 -18.75
CA LEU A 198 4.77 1.93 -19.07
C LEU A 198 3.91 2.80 -19.97
N ALA A 199 3.15 2.18 -20.88
CA ALA A 199 2.16 2.84 -21.70
C ALA A 199 0.76 2.36 -21.32
N SER A 200 -0.14 3.28 -20.98
CA SER A 200 -1.56 2.97 -20.75
C SER A 200 -2.43 4.17 -21.16
N PRO A 201 -3.54 3.94 -21.87
CA PRO A 201 -4.38 5.04 -22.37
C PRO A 201 -5.21 5.75 -21.28
N LEU A 202 -5.10 5.32 -20.00
CA LEU A 202 -5.80 5.92 -18.85
C LEU A 202 -7.30 6.18 -19.11
N ARG A 203 -7.96 5.29 -19.87
CA ARG A 203 -9.36 5.45 -20.31
C ARG A 203 -10.35 5.47 -19.15
N PHE A 204 -9.98 4.82 -18.04
CA PHE A 204 -10.76 4.78 -16.82
C PHE A 204 -10.81 6.13 -16.08
N LEU A 205 -9.97 7.12 -16.43
CA LEU A 205 -9.94 8.42 -15.77
C LEU A 205 -10.80 9.46 -16.52
N GLY A 206 -11.81 10.00 -15.83
CA GLY A 206 -12.40 11.31 -16.14
C GLY A 206 -11.62 12.45 -15.48
N ASN A 207 -12.17 13.68 -15.53
CA ASN A 207 -11.52 14.87 -14.95
C ASN A 207 -11.34 14.76 -13.42
N ARG A 208 -12.36 14.27 -12.70
CA ARG A 208 -12.37 14.09 -11.23
C ARG A 208 -13.00 12.77 -10.81
N ARG A 209 -13.08 11.80 -11.71
CA ARG A 209 -13.66 10.49 -11.46
C ARG A 209 -12.79 9.40 -12.06
N ALA A 210 -12.72 8.26 -11.41
CA ALA A 210 -12.14 7.04 -11.95
C ALA A 210 -13.24 5.99 -12.06
N MET A 211 -13.35 5.33 -13.21
CA MET A 211 -14.23 4.18 -13.39
C MET A 211 -13.47 2.92 -12.98
N LEU A 212 -13.81 2.34 -11.85
CA LEU A 212 -13.16 1.13 -11.35
C LEU A 212 -13.98 -0.09 -11.73
N GLY A 213 -13.32 -1.11 -12.28
CA GLY A 213 -13.91 -2.45 -12.40
C GLY A 213 -13.86 -3.20 -11.07
N VAL A 214 -14.52 -4.35 -11.03
CA VAL A 214 -14.33 -5.30 -9.93
C VAL A 214 -12.89 -5.77 -9.94
N GLY A 215 -12.20 -5.61 -8.81
CA GLY A 215 -10.81 -6.04 -8.63
C GLY A 215 -10.70 -7.26 -7.73
N HIS A 216 -9.66 -8.06 -7.91
CA HIS A 216 -9.36 -9.20 -7.03
C HIS A 216 -8.35 -8.83 -5.93
N THR A 217 -8.44 -7.62 -5.38
CA THR A 217 -7.48 -7.15 -4.35
C THR A 217 -7.75 -7.81 -3.01
N VAL A 218 -6.71 -8.33 -2.35
CA VAL A 218 -6.77 -8.91 -1.00
C VAL A 218 -6.53 -7.84 0.06
N SER A 219 -7.34 -7.87 1.14
CA SER A 219 -7.22 -6.99 2.30
C SER A 219 -7.14 -5.48 1.94
N GLY A 220 -6.74 -4.65 2.90
CA GLY A 220 -6.52 -3.23 2.68
C GLY A 220 -7.77 -2.36 2.83
N ASN A 221 -7.86 -1.30 2.03
CA ASN A 221 -8.89 -0.26 2.19
C ASN A 221 -10.30 -0.82 1.87
N PRO A 222 -11.33 -0.54 2.72
CA PRO A 222 -12.73 -0.84 2.43
C PRO A 222 -13.23 -0.48 1.03
N MET A 223 -12.68 0.58 0.43
CA MET A 223 -12.97 0.98 -0.94
C MET A 223 -12.68 -0.10 -2.00
N ARG A 224 -12.01 -1.20 -1.64
CA ARG A 224 -11.75 -2.33 -2.54
C ARG A 224 -13.01 -3.04 -3.04
N PHE A 225 -14.12 -2.92 -2.31
CA PHE A 225 -15.42 -3.47 -2.72
C PHE A 225 -16.21 -2.50 -3.62
N THR A 226 -15.68 -1.31 -3.86
CA THR A 226 -16.33 -0.30 -4.70
C THR A 226 -15.99 -0.55 -6.17
N ALA A 227 -17.02 -0.80 -6.97
CA ALA A 227 -16.96 -0.79 -8.43
C ALA A 227 -17.78 0.39 -8.97
N GLY A 228 -17.44 0.86 -10.17
CA GLY A 228 -18.09 1.98 -10.83
C GLY A 228 -17.35 3.31 -10.64
N ALA A 229 -18.10 4.41 -10.71
CA ALA A 229 -17.53 5.75 -10.67
C ALA A 229 -17.11 6.14 -9.25
N VAL A 230 -15.81 6.32 -9.04
CA VAL A 230 -15.22 6.82 -7.80
C VAL A 230 -14.79 8.27 -7.99
N GLU A 231 -15.20 9.15 -7.09
CA GLU A 231 -14.76 10.54 -7.12
C GLU A 231 -13.34 10.70 -6.58
N LEU A 232 -12.53 11.45 -7.32
CA LEU A 232 -11.18 11.83 -6.94
C LEU A 232 -11.25 13.25 -6.36
N VAL A 233 -11.57 13.33 -5.08
CA VAL A 233 -11.71 14.60 -4.35
C VAL A 233 -10.71 14.64 -3.22
N ARG A 234 -9.96 15.75 -3.16
CA ARG A 234 -9.01 16.03 -2.09
C ARG A 234 -9.74 16.18 -0.75
N ASP A 235 -9.38 15.33 0.20
CA ASP A 235 -9.87 15.43 1.58
C ASP A 235 -8.96 16.33 2.43
N ASP A 236 -9.35 17.61 2.49
CA ASP A 236 -8.72 18.66 3.29
C ASP A 236 -9.46 18.95 4.62
N THR A 237 -10.42 18.11 5.01
CA THR A 237 -11.20 18.27 6.26
C THR A 237 -10.35 18.32 7.52
N TRP A 238 -9.12 17.80 7.48
CA TRP A 238 -8.15 17.91 8.57
C TRP A 238 -7.85 19.37 8.96
N ARG A 239 -8.03 20.33 8.03
CA ARG A 239 -7.79 21.76 8.28
C ARG A 239 -8.75 22.32 9.34
N SER A 240 -10.00 21.90 9.32
CA SER A 240 -11.02 22.26 10.31
C SER A 240 -11.13 21.23 11.45
N GLY A 241 -10.89 19.95 11.18
CA GLY A 241 -11.09 18.86 12.12
C GLY A 241 -9.95 18.59 13.12
N LEU A 242 -8.72 19.06 12.86
CA LEU A 242 -7.63 19.00 13.85
C LEU A 242 -7.53 20.30 14.67
N SER A 243 -7.50 20.16 16.00
CA SER A 243 -7.19 21.28 16.89
C SER A 243 -5.83 21.90 16.52
N ARG A 244 -5.68 23.21 16.78
CA ARG A 244 -4.42 23.93 16.48
C ARG A 244 -3.21 23.28 17.17
N SER A 245 -3.36 22.85 18.42
CA SER A 245 -2.31 22.16 19.19
C SER A 245 -1.86 20.85 18.52
N ARG A 246 -2.81 20.03 18.05
CA ARG A 246 -2.49 18.76 17.36
C ARG A 246 -1.84 19.01 16.01
N ARG A 247 -2.26 20.06 15.28
CA ARG A 247 -1.61 20.46 14.01
C ARG A 247 -0.16 20.85 14.22
N TRP A 248 0.12 21.68 15.24
CA TRP A 248 1.48 22.07 15.59
C TRP A 248 2.33 20.88 16.04
N LEU A 249 1.78 19.97 16.82
CA LEU A 249 2.48 18.75 17.24
C LEU A 249 2.88 17.88 16.04
N VAL A 250 1.93 17.59 15.13
CA VAL A 250 2.22 16.81 13.92
C VAL A 250 3.28 17.50 13.06
N LEU A 251 3.14 18.81 12.88
CA LEU A 251 4.12 19.62 12.15
C LEU A 251 5.50 19.52 12.79
N ALA A 252 5.64 19.77 14.09
CA ALA A 252 6.91 19.74 14.80
C ALA A 252 7.57 18.36 14.69
N LEU A 253 6.79 17.28 14.77
CA LEU A 253 7.32 15.92 14.64
C LEU A 253 7.74 15.60 13.20
N THR A 254 7.03 16.09 12.19
CA THR A 254 7.22 15.65 10.79
C THR A 254 7.91 16.67 9.88
N TRP A 255 8.29 17.84 10.41
CA TRP A 255 8.75 19.01 9.67
C TRP A 255 9.86 18.74 8.63
N PRO A 256 10.91 17.93 8.90
CA PRO A 256 12.03 17.82 7.95
C PRO A 256 11.57 17.14 6.65
N LEU A 257 10.83 16.04 6.79
CA LEU A 257 10.28 15.31 5.66
C LEU A 257 9.11 16.04 5.00
N MET A 258 8.34 16.83 5.75
CA MET A 258 7.32 17.71 5.15
C MET A 258 7.95 18.65 4.12
N ILE A 259 9.03 19.35 4.50
CA ILE A 259 9.74 20.26 3.59
C ILE A 259 10.32 19.50 2.39
N ARG A 260 10.98 18.37 2.64
CA ARG A 260 11.53 17.48 1.59
C ARG A 260 10.48 17.04 0.56
N TYR A 261 9.21 16.93 0.98
CA TYR A 261 8.08 16.51 0.16
C TYR A 261 7.24 17.68 -0.37
N GLY A 262 7.64 18.93 -0.14
CA GLY A 262 6.94 20.11 -0.62
C GLY A 262 5.64 20.42 0.13
N TYR A 263 5.49 19.96 1.37
CA TYR A 263 4.39 20.36 2.26
C TYR A 263 4.77 21.62 3.02
N CYS A 264 3.96 22.67 2.88
CA CYS A 264 4.19 23.93 3.58
C CYS A 264 3.80 23.82 5.08
N PRO A 265 4.69 24.23 6.01
CA PRO A 265 4.40 24.26 7.44
C PRO A 265 3.26 25.25 7.75
N ARG A 266 3.28 26.41 7.10
CA ARG A 266 2.18 27.40 7.16
C ARG A 266 1.12 26.92 6.17
N GLY A 267 -0.10 26.64 6.63
CA GLY A 267 -1.20 26.21 5.78
C GLY A 267 -1.72 27.32 4.85
N ALA A 268 -0.84 28.01 4.12
CA ALA A 268 -1.23 28.93 3.08
C ALA A 268 -1.76 28.11 1.90
N ALA A 269 -3.04 28.29 1.59
CA ALA A 269 -3.48 28.13 0.22
C ALA A 269 -2.73 29.18 -0.64
N PRO A 270 -2.47 28.90 -1.93
CA PRO A 270 -2.36 30.00 -2.89
C PRO A 270 -3.66 30.82 -2.88
#